data_AF-A0A6A5PS82-F1
#
_entry.id   AF-A0A6A5PS82-F1
#
_cell.length_a   1.000
_cell.length_b   1.000
_cell.length_c   1.000
_cell.angle_alpha   90.00
_cell.angle_beta   90.00
_cell.angle_gamma   90.00
#
_symmetry.space_group_name_H-M   'P 1'
#
loop_
_entity.id
_entity.type
_entity.pdbx_description
1 polymer ?
#
loop_
_entity_poly.entity_id
_entity_poly.type
_entity_poly.pdbx_seq_one_letter_code
_entity_poly.pdbx_strand_id
1 'polypeptide(L)'
;MATNSVHSIQQQHSLIKPHHPSHTTLSSSLFLKPTTTNNKLTLTSSYSYSSNSYVTFSLSQTTSSTTTPSTSQTTISYDLLTQHLSSKNYQLADEETRRLLIVLAGEAAQKSGYVFFSQVQFISETDLKIIDQLWREHSDNKFGYSVQKKIFEKVNGDFTKFFIKVGWMKKLDTEMEQYNYKSFPTEFIWELNDDTPEGHLPLTNALRGTQLLYNIFNHPAFDAVKEEQAEVAVENKDKSSPSSSSPLAKGIFKTDYSF
;
A
#
# COMPACT_ATOMS: atom_id res chain seq x y z
N MET A 1 66.26 -44.32 21.40
CA MET A 1 67.34 -44.42 20.40
C MET A 1 67.26 -43.18 19.50
N ALA A 2 68.40 -42.46 19.43
CA ALA A 2 68.86 -41.37 18.55
C ALA A 2 67.80 -40.54 17.76
N THR A 3 67.53 -39.25 18.03
CA THR A 3 68.31 -37.97 17.91
C THR A 3 68.47 -37.42 16.50
N ASN A 4 67.96 -36.20 16.25
CA ASN A 4 68.63 -35.00 15.69
C ASN A 4 67.54 -34.01 15.20
N SER A 5 67.32 -32.83 15.80
CA SER A 5 68.17 -31.64 16.02
C SER A 5 68.27 -30.71 14.79
N VAL A 6 67.46 -29.64 14.87
CA VAL A 6 67.59 -28.22 14.44
C VAL A 6 68.55 -27.87 13.29
N HIS A 7 68.13 -26.95 12.40
CA HIS A 7 68.83 -25.67 12.16
C HIS A 7 67.91 -24.64 11.48
N SER A 8 67.91 -23.43 12.06
CA SER A 8 67.37 -22.18 11.54
C SER A 8 68.44 -21.48 10.73
N ILE A 9 68.13 -20.95 9.54
CA ILE A 9 68.78 -19.75 8.99
C ILE A 9 67.74 -18.88 8.26
N GLN A 10 67.83 -17.62 8.63
CA GLN A 10 67.09 -16.41 8.30
C GLN A 10 67.69 -15.70 7.07
N GLN A 11 66.91 -14.81 6.46
CA GLN A 11 67.23 -13.64 5.60
C GLN A 11 66.64 -13.71 4.19
N GLN A 12 66.16 -12.65 3.55
CA GLN A 12 65.62 -11.31 3.88
C GLN A 12 65.18 -10.72 2.51
N HIS A 13 64.40 -9.62 2.55
CA HIS A 13 64.07 -8.70 1.44
C HIS A 13 62.92 -9.16 0.52
N SER A 14 61.85 -8.41 0.24
CA SER A 14 61.62 -6.97 0.28
C SER A 14 60.13 -6.66 0.45
N LEU A 15 59.81 -5.64 1.27
CA LEU A 15 58.51 -4.99 1.32
C LEU A 15 58.21 -4.27 -0.01
N ILE A 16 56.96 -4.35 -0.47
CA ILE A 16 56.32 -3.27 -1.24
C ILE A 16 54.99 -2.93 -0.58
N LYS A 17 55.00 -1.79 0.11
CA LYS A 17 53.85 -0.97 0.51
C LYS A 17 53.23 -0.32 -0.75
N PRO A 18 51.95 0.05 -0.69
CA PRO A 18 51.54 1.34 -1.24
C PRO A 18 51.54 2.38 -0.11
N HIS A 19 52.40 3.37 -0.30
CA HIS A 19 52.54 4.55 0.53
C HIS A 19 51.31 5.47 0.39
N HIS A 20 50.82 5.95 1.52
CA HIS A 20 50.38 7.33 1.66
C HIS A 20 51.57 8.27 1.39
N PRO A 21 51.30 9.44 0.78
CA PRO A 21 51.90 10.67 1.23
C PRO A 21 50.84 11.67 1.68
N SER A 22 51.19 12.35 2.75
CA SER A 22 50.38 13.30 3.50
C SER A 22 50.82 14.74 3.19
N HIS A 23 49.86 15.66 3.27
CA HIS A 23 49.98 17.09 3.57
C HIS A 23 50.71 18.03 2.60
N THR A 24 49.95 18.93 1.99
CA THR A 24 50.15 20.37 2.25
C THR A 24 48.83 21.12 2.12
N THR A 25 48.63 21.98 3.09
CA THR A 25 47.45 22.81 3.38
C THR A 25 47.31 23.95 2.38
N LEU A 26 46.13 24.12 1.79
CA LEU A 26 45.62 25.44 1.42
C LEU A 26 44.11 25.46 1.67
N SER A 27 43.77 26.24 2.69
CA SER A 27 42.42 26.63 3.08
C SER A 27 41.67 27.27 1.92
N SER A 28 40.44 26.81 1.67
CA SER A 28 39.43 27.64 1.00
C SER A 28 38.04 27.19 1.47
N SER A 29 37.58 27.79 2.57
CA SER A 29 36.17 27.75 2.92
C SER A 29 35.39 28.61 1.93
N LEU A 30 34.58 28.00 1.08
CA LEU A 30 33.53 28.70 0.35
C LEU A 30 32.25 28.63 1.16
N PHE A 31 32.15 29.56 2.10
CA PHE A 31 30.90 30.00 2.71
C PHE A 31 29.97 30.52 1.62
N LEU A 32 28.84 29.86 1.40
CA LEU A 32 27.70 30.48 0.72
C LEU A 32 27.00 31.40 1.72
N LYS A 33 27.20 32.70 1.51
CA LYS A 33 26.55 33.80 2.24
C LYS A 33 25.06 33.88 1.85
N PRO A 34 24.15 34.13 2.81
CA PRO A 34 22.83 34.66 2.50
C PRO A 34 22.95 36.15 2.15
N THR A 35 22.45 36.53 0.98
CA THR A 35 22.37 37.94 0.55
C THR A 35 21.16 38.60 1.20
N THR A 36 21.41 39.43 2.21
CA THR A 36 20.47 40.37 2.80
C THR A 36 20.17 41.51 1.83
N THR A 37 18.94 41.57 1.30
CA THR A 37 18.43 42.78 0.64
C THR A 37 17.68 43.61 1.67
N ASN A 38 18.24 44.78 1.99
CA ASN A 38 17.64 45.81 2.83
C ASN A 38 16.44 46.44 2.12
N ASN A 39 15.26 46.37 2.74
CA ASN A 39 14.20 47.37 2.55
C ASN A 39 13.75 47.82 3.94
N LYS A 40 14.07 49.08 4.26
CA LYS A 40 13.79 49.76 5.53
C LYS A 40 12.75 50.84 5.25
N LEU A 41 11.51 50.62 5.69
CA LEU A 41 10.46 51.65 5.83
C LEU A 41 9.64 51.30 7.09
N THR A 42 10.09 51.77 8.26
CA THR A 42 9.46 52.83 9.05
C THR A 42 8.04 52.51 9.52
N LEU A 43 7.97 51.93 10.72
CA LEU A 43 6.77 51.73 11.52
C LEU A 43 6.47 53.05 12.27
N THR A 44 5.53 53.85 11.80
CA THR A 44 4.97 54.97 12.57
C THR A 44 3.86 54.45 13.47
N SER A 45 4.17 54.41 14.76
CA SER A 45 3.20 54.17 15.84
C SER A 45 2.48 55.48 16.14
N SER A 46 1.20 55.57 15.77
CA SER A 46 0.31 56.64 16.23
C SER A 46 -0.47 56.14 17.43
N TYR A 47 -0.14 56.70 18.60
CA TYR A 47 -0.94 56.63 19.82
C TYR A 47 -2.26 57.37 19.60
N SER A 48 -3.37 56.68 19.80
CA SER A 48 -4.67 57.30 20.01
C SER A 48 -5.24 56.78 21.32
N TYR A 49 -5.21 57.66 22.33
CA TYR A 49 -5.97 57.52 23.57
C TYR A 49 -7.46 57.58 23.23
N SER A 50 -8.22 56.60 23.71
CA SER A 50 -9.66 56.79 23.91
C SER A 50 -10.10 56.09 25.19
N SER A 51 -10.87 56.85 25.96
CA SER A 51 -11.18 56.64 27.37
C SER A 51 -12.40 55.75 27.57
N ASN A 52 -12.32 54.96 28.65
CA ASN A 52 -13.38 54.42 29.51
C ASN A 52 -14.81 54.29 28.98
N SER A 53 -15.30 53.05 29.01
CA SER A 53 -16.60 52.77 29.64
C SER A 53 -16.62 51.34 30.19
N TYR A 54 -16.74 51.29 31.51
CA TYR A 54 -16.97 50.14 32.37
C TYR A 54 -18.30 49.46 32.03
N VAL A 55 -18.24 48.17 31.72
CA VAL A 55 -19.40 47.27 31.82
C VAL A 55 -18.93 46.02 32.56
N THR A 56 -19.29 45.94 33.84
CA THR A 56 -19.29 44.73 34.64
C THR A 56 -20.28 43.74 34.04
N PHE A 57 -19.84 42.54 33.65
CA PHE A 57 -20.75 41.41 33.56
C PHE A 57 -20.17 40.17 34.22
N SER A 58 -21.06 39.59 35.01
CA SER A 58 -20.89 38.60 36.06
C SER A 58 -20.35 37.26 35.58
N LEU A 59 -19.46 36.67 36.38
CA LEU A 59 -19.01 35.29 36.28
C LEU A 59 -20.17 34.37 36.70
N SER A 60 -20.68 33.55 35.79
CA SER A 60 -21.60 32.46 36.13
C SER A 60 -20.98 31.13 35.69
N GLN A 61 -20.44 30.40 36.66
CA GLN A 61 -20.32 28.95 36.58
C GLN A 61 -21.72 28.34 36.63
N THR A 62 -22.09 27.52 35.65
CA THR A 62 -22.66 26.17 35.81
C THR A 62 -23.27 25.73 34.48
N THR A 63 -22.77 24.65 33.92
CA THR A 63 -23.48 23.38 33.79
C THR A 63 -22.59 22.46 32.96
N SER A 64 -22.28 21.31 33.54
CA SER A 64 -21.61 20.20 32.89
C SER A 64 -22.51 19.72 31.76
N SER A 65 -22.34 20.28 30.56
CA SER A 65 -22.84 19.65 29.35
C SER A 65 -21.98 18.42 29.13
N THR A 66 -22.55 17.25 29.39
CA THR A 66 -22.07 16.00 28.81
C THR A 66 -22.08 16.20 27.30
N THR A 67 -20.95 16.65 26.77
CA THR A 67 -20.64 16.63 25.35
C THR A 67 -20.50 15.16 24.98
N THR A 68 -21.62 14.50 24.70
CA THR A 68 -21.60 13.40 23.76
C THR A 68 -20.92 13.94 22.51
N PRO A 69 -19.77 13.39 22.08
CA PRO A 69 -19.20 13.77 20.82
C PRO A 69 -20.22 13.36 19.77
N SER A 70 -20.97 14.33 19.26
CA SER A 70 -21.75 14.17 18.04
C SER A 70 -20.73 13.86 16.97
N THR A 71 -20.53 12.57 16.70
CA THR A 71 -19.75 12.11 15.56
C THR A 71 -20.40 12.76 14.35
N SER A 72 -19.76 13.80 13.82
CA SER A 72 -20.10 14.38 12.54
C SER A 72 -19.97 13.24 11.54
N GLN A 73 -21.08 12.57 11.23
CA GLN A 73 -21.19 11.66 10.10
C GLN A 73 -21.02 12.52 8.86
N THR A 74 -19.76 12.77 8.50
CA THR A 74 -19.42 13.32 7.20
C THR A 74 -19.92 12.32 6.19
N THR A 75 -21.01 12.66 5.49
CA THR A 75 -21.51 11.84 4.39
C THR A 75 -20.44 11.86 3.30
N ILE A 76 -19.80 10.71 3.07
CA ILE A 76 -18.74 10.59 2.07
C ILE A 76 -19.40 10.52 0.69
N SER A 77 -19.02 11.46 -0.18
CA SER A 77 -19.45 11.45 -1.58
C SER A 77 -18.45 10.68 -2.44
N TYR A 78 -18.99 9.93 -3.40
CA TYR A 78 -18.25 9.16 -4.41
C TYR A 78 -18.34 9.80 -5.81
N ASP A 79 -18.91 11.00 -5.92
CA ASP A 79 -19.21 11.64 -7.20
C ASP A 79 -17.93 11.93 -7.99
N LEU A 80 -16.85 12.35 -7.29
CA LEU A 80 -15.58 12.65 -7.92
C LEU A 80 -14.92 11.39 -8.49
N LEU A 81 -14.95 10.28 -7.73
CA LEU A 81 -14.48 8.98 -8.21
C LEU A 81 -15.27 8.54 -9.45
N THR A 82 -16.60 8.64 -9.38
CA THR A 82 -17.50 8.31 -10.48
C THR A 82 -17.23 9.15 -11.73
N GLN A 83 -16.99 10.46 -11.56
CA GLN A 83 -16.65 11.37 -12.66
C GLN A 83 -15.33 10.98 -13.32
N HIS A 84 -14.28 10.69 -12.54
CA HIS A 84 -13.00 10.28 -13.08
C HIS A 84 -13.09 8.95 -13.83
N LEU A 85 -13.79 7.96 -13.26
CA LEU A 85 -14.00 6.65 -13.88
C LEU A 85 -14.85 6.74 -15.16
N SER A 86 -15.95 7.50 -15.13
CA SER A 86 -16.81 7.73 -16.31
C SER A 86 -16.05 8.41 -17.46
N SER A 87 -15.10 9.28 -17.11
CA SER A 87 -14.24 9.97 -18.08
C SER A 87 -13.02 9.15 -18.49
N LYS A 88 -12.89 7.89 -18.04
CA LYS A 88 -11.73 7.00 -18.25
C LYS A 88 -10.40 7.60 -17.78
N ASN A 89 -10.45 8.54 -16.84
CA ASN A 89 -9.27 9.15 -16.21
C ASN A 89 -8.78 8.27 -15.05
N TYR A 90 -8.33 7.06 -15.35
CA TYR A 90 -8.04 6.03 -14.33
C TYR A 90 -6.93 6.42 -13.35
N GLN A 91 -5.98 7.24 -13.78
CA GLN A 91 -4.94 7.77 -12.87
C GLN A 91 -5.52 8.67 -11.79
N LEU A 92 -6.44 9.57 -12.15
CA LEU A 92 -7.13 10.45 -11.19
C LEU A 92 -8.12 9.66 -10.33
N ALA A 93 -8.78 8.64 -10.91
CA ALA A 93 -9.63 7.74 -10.16
C ALA A 93 -8.85 6.95 -9.09
N ASP A 94 -7.63 6.52 -9.39
CA ASP A 94 -6.73 5.85 -8.44
C ASP A 94 -6.31 6.79 -7.30
N GLU A 95 -5.98 8.04 -7.62
CA GLU A 95 -5.67 9.05 -6.62
C GLU A 95 -6.86 9.33 -5.69
N GLU A 96 -8.04 9.49 -6.27
CA GLU A 96 -9.28 9.72 -5.53
C GLU A 96 -9.67 8.50 -4.68
N THR A 97 -9.46 7.29 -5.20
CA THR A 97 -9.66 6.05 -4.42
C THR A 97 -8.76 6.02 -3.19
N ARG A 98 -7.47 6.37 -3.34
CA ARG A 98 -6.54 6.46 -2.21
C ARG A 98 -7.00 7.50 -1.18
N ARG A 99 -7.45 8.67 -1.63
CA ARG A 99 -7.99 9.73 -0.77
C ARG A 99 -9.22 9.24 0.01
N LEU A 100 -10.16 8.57 -0.65
CA LEU A 100 -11.35 7.99 -0.03
C LEU A 100 -10.99 6.95 1.03
N LEU A 101 -10.07 6.02 0.74
CA LEU A 101 -9.62 5.03 1.72
C LEU A 101 -8.99 5.68 2.97
N ILE A 102 -8.24 6.77 2.80
CA ILE A 102 -7.67 7.53 3.92
C ILE A 102 -8.76 8.17 4.77
N VAL A 103 -9.77 8.78 4.14
CA VAL A 103 -10.89 9.41 4.86
C VAL A 103 -11.70 8.35 5.62
N LEU A 104 -12.02 7.24 4.95
CA LEU A 104 -12.77 6.12 5.49
C LEU A 104 -12.06 5.40 6.65
N ALA A 105 -10.74 5.31 6.61
CA ALA A 105 -9.93 4.71 7.67
C ALA A 105 -9.87 5.57 8.96
N GLY A 106 -10.39 6.80 8.93
CA GLY A 106 -10.55 7.68 10.08
C GLY A 106 -9.47 8.74 10.25
N GLU A 107 -9.61 9.55 11.30
CA GLU A 107 -8.80 10.76 11.52
C GLU A 107 -7.29 10.48 11.62
N ALA A 108 -6.91 9.33 12.19
CA ALA A 108 -5.51 8.94 12.29
C ALA A 108 -4.87 8.73 10.92
N ALA A 109 -5.56 8.09 9.98
CA ALA A 109 -5.09 7.88 8.60
C ALA A 109 -5.01 9.21 7.83
N GLN A 110 -5.98 10.11 8.05
CA GLN A 110 -5.98 11.45 7.47
C GLN A 110 -4.77 12.28 7.92
N LYS A 111 -4.41 12.20 9.21
CA LYS A 111 -3.22 12.87 9.76
C LYS A 111 -1.91 12.32 9.18
N SER A 112 -1.81 11.00 8.97
CA SER A 112 -0.61 10.38 8.41
C SER A 112 -0.54 10.49 6.89
N GLY A 113 -1.66 10.70 6.20
CA GLY A 113 -1.76 10.74 4.74
C GLY A 113 -1.67 9.35 4.08
N TYR A 114 -1.86 8.28 4.86
CA TYR A 114 -1.88 6.90 4.36
C TYR A 114 -2.59 5.97 5.36
N VAL A 115 -3.08 4.85 4.86
CA VAL A 115 -3.81 3.82 5.63
C VAL A 115 -2.82 2.74 6.11
N PHE A 116 -2.81 2.46 7.41
CA PHE A 116 -2.18 1.27 7.97
C PHE A 116 -3.11 0.07 7.85
N PHE A 117 -2.55 -1.14 7.74
CA PHE A 117 -3.34 -2.37 7.63
C PHE A 117 -4.33 -2.57 8.79
N SER A 118 -3.98 -2.15 10.01
CA SER A 118 -4.84 -2.23 11.18
C SER A 118 -6.01 -1.24 11.17
N GLN A 119 -6.01 -0.28 10.24
CA GLN A 119 -7.08 0.70 10.08
C GLN A 119 -8.13 0.26 9.05
N VAL A 120 -7.83 -0.75 8.23
CA VAL A 120 -8.76 -1.27 7.22
C VAL A 120 -10.07 -1.76 7.86
N GLN A 121 -9.99 -2.32 9.07
CA GLN A 121 -11.17 -2.75 9.84
C GLN A 121 -12.16 -1.63 10.20
N PHE A 122 -11.75 -0.36 10.11
CA PHE A 122 -12.63 0.79 10.38
C PHE A 122 -13.37 1.27 9.15
N ILE A 123 -12.98 0.78 7.96
CA ILE A 123 -13.66 1.10 6.72
C ILE A 123 -14.94 0.26 6.65
N SER A 124 -16.08 0.88 6.38
CA SER A 124 -17.34 0.14 6.32
C SER A 124 -17.37 -0.82 5.12
N GLU A 125 -18.08 -1.94 5.26
CA GLU A 125 -18.27 -2.88 4.16
C GLU A 125 -18.98 -2.23 2.96
N THR A 126 -19.96 -1.39 3.25
CA THR A 126 -20.75 -0.67 2.24
C THR A 126 -19.85 0.22 1.39
N ASP A 127 -18.96 0.97 2.03
CA ASP A 127 -18.09 1.92 1.33
C ASP A 127 -17.06 1.21 0.43
N LEU A 128 -16.45 0.11 0.91
CA LEU A 128 -15.55 -0.70 0.07
C LEU A 128 -16.28 -1.38 -1.09
N LYS A 129 -17.52 -1.83 -0.88
CA LYS A 129 -18.36 -2.39 -1.96
C LYS A 129 -18.68 -1.34 -3.01
N ILE A 130 -19.00 -0.11 -2.62
CA ILE A 130 -19.26 1.01 -3.55
C ILE A 130 -18.02 1.31 -4.38
N ILE A 131 -16.86 1.48 -3.75
CA ILE A 131 -15.60 1.73 -4.46
C ILE A 131 -15.31 0.61 -5.46
N ASP A 132 -15.41 -0.65 -5.04
CA ASP A 132 -15.17 -1.79 -5.92
C ASP A 132 -16.17 -1.88 -7.09
N GLN A 133 -17.45 -1.62 -6.83
CA GLN A 133 -18.50 -1.61 -7.83
C GLN A 133 -18.23 -0.54 -8.90
N LEU A 134 -17.91 0.68 -8.50
CA LEU A 134 -17.58 1.77 -9.42
C LEU A 134 -16.40 1.40 -10.32
N TRP A 135 -15.33 0.83 -9.75
CA TRP A 135 -14.20 0.37 -10.53
C TRP A 135 -14.59 -0.69 -11.56
N ARG A 136 -15.41 -1.68 -11.18
CA ARG A 136 -15.86 -2.74 -12.08
C ARG A 136 -16.76 -2.23 -13.19
N GLU A 137 -17.75 -1.40 -12.86
CA GLU A 137 -18.72 -0.84 -13.82
C GLU A 137 -18.05 -0.02 -14.92
N HIS A 138 -17.02 0.75 -14.57
CA HIS A 138 -16.32 1.62 -15.52
C HIS A 138 -15.06 0.99 -16.13
N SER A 139 -14.87 -0.32 -16.00
CA SER A 139 -13.70 -1.04 -16.55
C SER A 139 -14.06 -2.36 -17.24
N ASP A 140 -15.33 -2.56 -17.60
CA ASP A 140 -15.82 -3.83 -18.14
C ASP A 140 -15.46 -5.03 -17.23
N ASN A 141 -15.56 -4.81 -15.91
CA ASN A 141 -15.15 -5.75 -14.85
C ASN A 141 -13.65 -6.14 -14.85
N LYS A 142 -12.77 -5.40 -15.53
CA LYS A 142 -11.32 -5.65 -15.49
C LYS A 142 -10.64 -5.14 -14.22
N PHE A 143 -11.14 -4.07 -13.60
CA PHE A 143 -10.53 -3.43 -12.42
C PHE A 143 -11.39 -3.57 -11.17
N GLY A 144 -10.77 -3.42 -9.99
CA GLY A 144 -11.44 -3.50 -8.69
C GLY A 144 -10.72 -4.44 -7.71
N TYR A 145 -10.96 -4.22 -6.42
CA TYR A 145 -10.40 -5.03 -5.34
C TYR A 145 -10.94 -6.47 -5.33
N SER A 146 -12.20 -6.67 -5.71
CA SER A 146 -12.81 -7.99 -5.85
C SER A 146 -12.19 -8.79 -7.01
N VAL A 147 -11.83 -8.12 -8.11
CA VAL A 147 -11.10 -8.71 -9.23
C VAL A 147 -9.70 -9.11 -8.79
N GLN A 148 -8.99 -8.22 -8.10
CA GLN A 148 -7.68 -8.49 -7.52
C GLN A 148 -7.71 -9.66 -6.53
N LYS A 149 -8.71 -9.71 -5.62
CA LYS A 149 -8.90 -10.81 -4.67
C LYS A 149 -9.04 -12.15 -5.40
N LYS A 150 -9.88 -12.23 -6.44
CA LYS A 150 -10.03 -13.44 -7.26
C LYS A 150 -8.70 -13.89 -7.89
N ILE A 151 -7.90 -12.95 -8.37
CA ILE A 151 -6.57 -13.27 -8.94
C ILE A 151 -5.62 -13.75 -7.84
N PHE A 152 -5.62 -13.11 -6.67
CA PHE A 152 -4.82 -13.48 -5.51
C PHE A 152 -5.13 -14.89 -5.01
N GLU A 153 -6.41 -15.26 -4.94
CA GLU A 153 -6.87 -16.61 -4.61
C GLU A 153 -6.42 -17.64 -5.66
N LYS A 154 -6.52 -17.31 -6.96
CA LYS A 154 -6.07 -18.18 -8.06
C LYS A 154 -4.56 -18.47 -8.03
N VAL A 155 -3.76 -17.60 -7.42
CA VAL A 155 -2.32 -17.82 -7.22
C VAL A 155 -1.98 -18.33 -5.82
N ASN A 156 -2.96 -18.86 -5.09
CA ASN A 156 -2.83 -19.44 -3.75
C ASN A 156 -2.25 -18.47 -2.71
N GLY A 157 -2.55 -17.16 -2.84
CA GLY A 157 -2.08 -16.14 -1.90
C GLY A 157 -0.61 -15.73 -2.06
N ASP A 158 0.05 -16.10 -3.17
CA ASP A 158 1.42 -15.71 -3.48
C ASP A 158 1.47 -14.30 -4.08
N PHE A 159 1.93 -13.32 -3.30
CA PHE A 159 2.04 -11.92 -3.73
C PHE A 159 2.97 -11.72 -4.93
N THR A 160 4.04 -12.53 -5.07
CA THR A 160 4.97 -12.39 -6.19
C THR A 160 4.27 -12.75 -7.49
N LYS A 161 3.57 -13.90 -7.51
CA LYS A 161 2.78 -14.33 -8.66
C LYS A 161 1.63 -13.38 -8.94
N PHE A 162 0.98 -12.87 -7.88
CA PHE A 162 -0.07 -11.87 -8.01
C PHE A 162 0.43 -10.60 -8.70
N PHE A 163 1.55 -10.01 -8.23
CA PHE A 163 2.11 -8.80 -8.81
C PHE A 163 2.54 -8.96 -10.27
N ILE A 164 3.02 -10.14 -10.66
CA ILE A 164 3.29 -10.46 -12.06
C ILE A 164 1.97 -10.50 -12.85
N LYS A 165 0.94 -11.20 -12.33
CA LYS A 165 -0.37 -11.36 -13.00
C LYS A 165 -1.11 -10.04 -13.19
N VAL A 166 -1.14 -9.16 -12.19
CA VAL A 166 -1.79 -7.84 -12.31
C VAL A 166 -0.89 -6.80 -12.99
N GLY A 167 0.31 -7.19 -13.44
CA GLY A 167 1.22 -6.33 -14.18
C GLY A 167 1.82 -5.19 -13.35
N TRP A 168 2.11 -5.42 -12.07
CA TRP A 168 2.84 -4.47 -11.21
C TRP A 168 4.35 -4.72 -11.20
N MET A 169 4.79 -5.85 -11.77
CA MET A 169 6.19 -6.16 -12.03
C MET A 169 6.45 -6.32 -13.52
N LYS A 170 7.64 -5.96 -13.97
CA LYS A 170 8.14 -6.15 -15.33
C LYS A 170 9.26 -7.18 -15.34
N LYS A 171 9.28 -8.02 -16.38
CA LYS A 171 10.38 -8.94 -16.64
C LYS A 171 11.60 -8.14 -17.09
N LEU A 172 12.78 -8.50 -16.60
CA LEU A 172 14.05 -7.95 -17.08
C LEU A 172 14.50 -8.74 -18.31
N ASP A 173 15.12 -8.03 -19.26
CA ASP A 173 15.78 -8.62 -20.42
C ASP A 173 17.18 -9.12 -20.01
N THR A 174 17.20 -10.16 -19.19
CA THR A 174 18.40 -10.84 -18.72
C THR A 174 18.28 -12.33 -19.04
N GLU A 175 19.40 -13.02 -19.22
CA GLU A 175 19.46 -14.46 -19.49
C GLU A 175 18.74 -15.32 -18.41
N MET A 176 18.54 -14.77 -17.20
CA MET A 176 17.76 -15.36 -16.12
C MET A 176 16.41 -14.64 -15.95
N GLU A 177 15.36 -15.39 -15.64
CA GLU A 177 14.02 -14.83 -15.39
C GLU A 177 13.99 -14.02 -14.10
N GLN A 178 14.20 -12.71 -14.21
CA GLN A 178 14.13 -11.76 -13.12
C GLN A 178 12.98 -10.76 -13.33
N TYR A 179 12.33 -10.36 -12.24
CA TYR A 179 11.27 -9.37 -12.24
C TYR A 179 11.64 -8.18 -11.35
N ASN A 180 11.27 -6.98 -11.76
CA ASN A 180 11.37 -5.77 -10.94
C ASN A 180 10.04 -5.02 -10.89
N TYR A 181 9.81 -4.27 -9.82
CA TYR A 181 8.62 -3.45 -9.69
C TYR A 181 8.59 -2.35 -10.76
N LYS A 182 7.37 -2.06 -11.23
CA LYS A 182 7.13 -0.91 -12.09
C LYS A 182 7.22 0.38 -11.29
N SER A 183 7.81 1.39 -11.90
CA SER A 183 7.94 2.72 -11.32
C SER A 183 6.64 3.50 -11.46
N PHE A 184 6.12 3.98 -10.33
CA PHE A 184 4.94 4.85 -10.30
C PHE A 184 5.34 6.30 -10.64
N PRO A 185 4.52 7.05 -11.40
CA PRO A 185 3.30 6.62 -12.10
C PRO A 185 3.57 6.12 -13.54
N THR A 186 4.78 6.32 -14.07
CA THR A 186 5.06 6.28 -15.51
C THR A 186 5.03 4.89 -16.15
N GLU A 187 5.30 3.83 -15.40
CA GLU A 187 5.35 2.46 -15.94
C GLU A 187 4.05 1.67 -15.76
N PHE A 188 3.06 2.26 -15.10
CA PHE A 188 1.72 1.71 -14.96
C PHE A 188 0.85 2.06 -16.17
N ILE A 189 -0.17 1.23 -16.42
CA ILE A 189 -1.08 1.39 -17.56
C ILE A 189 -2.35 2.06 -17.04
N TRP A 190 -2.63 3.26 -17.55
CA TRP A 190 -3.76 4.10 -17.12
C TRP A 190 -4.89 4.14 -18.14
N GLU A 191 -4.92 3.18 -19.06
CA GLU A 191 -5.90 3.05 -20.13
C GLU A 191 -6.57 1.67 -20.07
N LEU A 192 -7.78 1.57 -20.61
CA LEU A 192 -8.50 0.31 -20.71
C LEU A 192 -8.31 -0.28 -22.11
N ASN A 193 -7.21 -0.99 -22.30
CA ASN A 193 -6.85 -1.63 -23.57
C ASN A 193 -6.84 -3.16 -23.41
N ASP A 194 -6.80 -3.90 -24.53
CA ASP A 194 -6.78 -5.37 -24.51
C ASP A 194 -5.55 -5.91 -23.77
N ASP A 195 -4.40 -5.25 -23.92
CA ASP A 195 -3.14 -5.59 -23.24
C ASP A 195 -3.12 -5.26 -21.74
N THR A 196 -4.14 -4.54 -21.24
CA THR A 196 -4.17 -4.13 -19.83
C THR A 196 -4.57 -5.33 -18.97
N PRO A 197 -3.72 -5.75 -18.01
CA PRO A 197 -4.00 -6.91 -17.17
C PRO A 197 -5.25 -6.74 -16.32
N GLU A 198 -5.98 -7.83 -16.10
CA GLU A 198 -7.05 -7.86 -15.10
C GLU A 198 -6.49 -7.57 -13.71
N GLY A 199 -7.23 -6.79 -12.92
CA GLY A 199 -6.84 -6.38 -11.58
C GLY A 199 -5.70 -5.36 -11.53
N HIS A 200 -5.29 -4.76 -12.65
CA HIS A 200 -4.20 -3.78 -12.68
C HIS A 200 -4.47 -2.60 -11.74
N LEU A 201 -5.72 -2.14 -11.67
CA LEU A 201 -6.18 -1.03 -10.84
C LEU A 201 -7.34 -1.46 -9.92
N PRO A 202 -7.59 -0.73 -8.81
CA PRO A 202 -6.79 0.36 -8.25
C PRO A 202 -5.46 -0.11 -7.62
N LEU A 203 -4.47 0.78 -7.54
CA LEU A 203 -3.17 0.50 -6.95
C LEU A 203 -3.22 0.60 -5.42
N THR A 204 -2.55 -0.34 -4.75
CA THR A 204 -2.27 -0.26 -3.32
C THR A 204 -0.77 -0.23 -3.10
N ASN A 205 -0.28 0.82 -2.43
CA ASN A 205 1.15 1.02 -2.25
C ASN A 205 1.76 -0.09 -1.37
N ALA A 206 2.65 -0.89 -1.95
CA ALA A 206 3.35 -2.00 -1.29
C ALA A 206 4.72 -1.61 -0.69
N LEU A 207 5.13 -0.33 -0.75
CA LEU A 207 6.40 0.15 -0.15
C LEU A 207 6.50 -0.11 1.36
N ARG A 208 5.36 -0.30 2.03
CA ARG A 208 5.26 -0.61 3.47
C ARG A 208 4.89 -2.08 3.72
N GLY A 209 5.09 -2.94 2.71
CA GLY A 209 4.70 -4.34 2.72
C GLY A 209 3.30 -4.60 2.18
N THR A 210 2.93 -5.88 2.13
CA THR A 210 1.68 -6.35 1.50
C THR A 210 0.50 -6.48 2.46
N GLN A 211 0.71 -6.16 3.74
CA GLN A 211 -0.30 -6.30 4.79
C GLN A 211 -1.54 -5.44 4.54
N LEU A 212 -1.38 -4.22 4.01
CA LEU A 212 -2.53 -3.37 3.69
C LEU A 212 -3.43 -4.05 2.64
N LEU A 213 -2.83 -4.48 1.53
CA LEU A 213 -3.55 -5.15 0.45
C LEU A 213 -4.18 -6.47 0.91
N TYR A 214 -3.45 -7.25 1.71
CA TYR A 214 -3.96 -8.47 2.33
C TYR A 214 -5.21 -8.20 3.18
N ASN A 215 -5.20 -7.16 4.02
CA ASN A 215 -6.36 -6.83 4.85
C ASN A 215 -7.54 -6.30 4.03
N ILE A 216 -7.29 -5.60 2.91
CA ILE A 216 -8.35 -5.22 1.97
C ILE A 216 -8.99 -6.46 1.35
N PHE A 217 -8.20 -7.44 0.87
CA PHE A 217 -8.75 -8.65 0.27
C PHE A 217 -9.54 -9.53 1.25
N ASN A 218 -9.12 -9.58 2.52
CA ASN A 218 -9.82 -10.31 3.57
C ASN A 218 -10.87 -9.48 4.30
N HIS A 219 -11.23 -8.31 3.77
CA HIS A 219 -12.29 -7.50 4.33
C HIS A 219 -13.65 -8.16 4.07
N PRO A 220 -14.59 -8.16 5.04
CA PRO A 220 -15.93 -8.76 4.88
C PRO A 220 -16.71 -8.23 3.67
N ALA A 221 -16.36 -7.03 3.19
CA ALA A 221 -16.89 -6.45 1.94
C ALA A 221 -16.78 -7.40 0.73
N PHE A 222 -15.76 -8.27 0.71
CA PHE A 222 -15.47 -9.17 -0.41
C PHE A 222 -15.62 -10.64 -0.04
N ASP A 223 -16.22 -10.96 1.10
CA ASP A 223 -16.56 -12.33 1.43
C ASP A 223 -17.73 -12.75 0.55
N ALA A 224 -17.40 -13.40 -0.56
CA ALA A 224 -18.40 -14.06 -1.39
C ALA A 224 -19.09 -15.11 -0.52
N VAL A 225 -20.41 -14.94 -0.30
CA VAL A 225 -21.24 -16.05 0.15
C VAL A 225 -21.02 -17.18 -0.85
N LYS A 226 -20.50 -18.31 -0.39
CA LYS A 226 -20.04 -19.46 -1.19
C LYS A 226 -21.17 -20.20 -1.93
N GLU A 227 -22.27 -19.54 -2.26
CA GLU A 227 -23.51 -20.17 -2.69
C GLU A 227 -23.97 -19.62 -4.04
N GLU A 228 -23.20 -19.81 -5.12
CA GLU A 228 -23.73 -19.59 -6.48
C GLU A 228 -22.87 -20.23 -7.59
N GLN A 229 -22.15 -21.33 -7.28
CA GLN A 229 -21.45 -22.14 -8.29
C GLN A 229 -21.86 -23.62 -8.27
N ALA A 230 -22.89 -23.99 -7.51
CA ALA A 230 -23.35 -25.38 -7.40
C ALA A 230 -24.50 -25.75 -8.37
N GLU A 231 -25.21 -24.80 -8.98
CA GLU A 231 -26.42 -25.11 -9.76
C GLU A 231 -26.19 -25.44 -11.25
N VAL A 232 -24.99 -25.23 -11.81
CA VAL A 232 -24.75 -25.47 -13.25
C VAL A 232 -24.24 -26.90 -13.55
N ALA A 233 -24.04 -27.74 -12.54
CA ALA A 233 -23.42 -29.06 -12.71
C ALA A 233 -24.38 -30.27 -12.83
N VAL A 234 -25.70 -30.08 -12.86
CA VAL A 234 -26.66 -31.20 -12.78
C VAL A 234 -27.22 -31.67 -14.13
N GLU A 235 -27.10 -30.91 -15.21
CA GLU A 235 -27.71 -31.29 -16.48
C GLU A 235 -26.69 -31.80 -17.50
N ASN A 236 -26.22 -33.04 -17.29
CA ASN A 236 -25.83 -33.97 -18.37
C ASN A 236 -25.40 -35.32 -17.77
N LYS A 237 -26.37 -36.20 -17.49
CA LYS A 237 -26.08 -37.61 -17.23
C LYS A 237 -27.25 -38.51 -17.63
N ASP A 238 -27.12 -39.12 -18.80
CA ASP A 238 -27.82 -40.34 -19.25
C ASP A 238 -27.10 -40.76 -20.56
N LYS A 239 -26.57 -41.97 -20.80
CA LYS A 239 -26.85 -43.34 -20.35
C LYS A 239 -25.59 -44.22 -20.53
N SER A 240 -25.31 -45.13 -19.57
CA SER A 240 -25.05 -46.56 -19.81
C SER A 240 -24.61 -47.26 -18.50
N SER A 241 -25.38 -48.28 -18.10
CA SER A 241 -25.26 -49.10 -16.87
C SER A 241 -24.36 -50.36 -17.09
N PRO A 242 -24.28 -51.36 -16.17
CA PRO A 242 -23.60 -51.35 -14.87
C PRO A 242 -22.69 -52.60 -14.64
N SER A 243 -21.75 -52.55 -13.69
CA SER A 243 -21.29 -53.76 -12.99
C SER A 243 -20.72 -53.49 -11.60
N SER A 244 -21.11 -54.37 -10.67
CA SER A 244 -20.99 -54.40 -9.21
C SER A 244 -19.58 -54.44 -8.61
N SER A 245 -19.38 -53.80 -7.45
CA SER A 245 -19.14 -54.43 -6.13
C SER A 245 -18.64 -53.39 -5.11
N SER A 246 -18.94 -53.62 -3.83
CA SER A 246 -18.93 -52.66 -2.71
C SER A 246 -17.64 -52.77 -1.83
N PRO A 247 -17.50 -52.11 -0.66
CA PRO A 247 -16.36 -51.22 -0.37
C PRO A 247 -15.44 -51.71 0.77
N LEU A 248 -14.22 -51.16 0.89
CA LEU A 248 -13.46 -51.27 2.15
C LEU A 248 -12.41 -50.16 2.39
N ALA A 249 -12.47 -49.66 3.64
CA ALA A 249 -11.39 -49.15 4.50
C ALA A 249 -10.68 -47.79 4.22
N LYS A 250 -11.13 -46.80 5.03
CA LYS A 250 -10.35 -45.99 5.99
C LYS A 250 -8.82 -45.92 5.81
N GLY A 251 -8.32 -44.70 5.60
CA GLY A 251 -6.94 -44.31 5.87
C GLY A 251 -6.88 -42.84 6.30
N ILE A 252 -6.96 -42.59 7.61
CA ILE A 252 -6.73 -41.28 8.22
C ILE A 252 -5.21 -41.12 8.38
N PHE A 253 -4.62 -40.20 7.63
CA PHE A 253 -3.25 -39.74 7.88
C PHE A 253 -3.33 -38.49 8.77
N LYS A 254 -2.93 -38.64 10.03
CA LYS A 254 -2.53 -37.52 10.88
C LYS A 254 -1.03 -37.31 10.67
N THR A 255 -0.65 -36.09 10.32
CA THR A 255 0.76 -35.69 10.26
C THR A 255 1.00 -34.77 11.45
N ASP A 256 1.83 -35.24 12.38
CA ASP A 256 2.26 -34.52 13.56
C ASP A 256 3.60 -33.86 13.22
N TYR A 257 3.68 -32.53 13.33
CA TYR A 257 4.93 -31.80 13.21
C TYR A 257 5.08 -30.90 14.43
N SER A 258 5.95 -31.33 15.34
CA SER A 258 6.60 -30.50 16.35
C SER A 258 8.02 -30.18 15.86
N PHE A 259 8.38 -28.89 15.88
CA PHE A 259 9.75 -28.40 16.03
C PHE A 259 9.70 -27.13 16.88
#